data_AF-A0A7C2WVY5-F1
#
_entry.id   AF-A0A7C2WVY5-F1
#
_cell.length_a   1.000
_cell.length_b   1.000
_cell.length_c   1.000
_cell.angle_alpha   90.00
_cell.angle_beta   90.00
_cell.angle_gamma   90.00
#
_symmetry.space_group_name_H-M   'P 1'
#
loop_
_entity.id
_entity.type
_entity.pdbx_description
1 polymer ?
#
loop_
_entity_poly.entity_id
_entity_poly.type
_entity_poly.pdbx_seq_one_letter_code
_entity_poly.pdbx_strand_id
1 'polypeptide(L)'
;RSYLEQIYMLIGEKVPGFVHVPIIVQRPQVPDQEPLDLLTVMADGVPSEGEWSDAGYYELTEGGLTALYYGFDQENLFLRVDTQDGFSDGTVLGFYLSTPESGATNAYSRYETLLGFGVKQLIEVTFEGGQPVAAVYAADGAGGWKLYAPWMPQLDTVAVRDGILEVVAPFANFTTSARSGDRINVRLVVSQAETDIAVVPPDGPALVTVPDLPIPNVFVEIADPANDDHGPGDYVYPNDQVFKPGVFDMTGLTIGYDDEDYIFRVQFRGPVINEWGSPNGLSVQTIDIYIDTDGTASGDRMLLPGRNAALTGDHAWDYAIWAEGWTPGVYAPSEEGPVQIDSGFTILTNPGQRRVTIRVPKSLLDGDPLNWGIAVAVLSQEGYPSSGVWRVRDVQLEAEQWRIGGGTGSPADTRIMDILWPEGSKLTQEGYLRNLNPTDVDIDSLDPDQFPQVPMIIP
;
A
#
# COMPACT_ATOMS: atom_id res chain seq x y z
N ARG A 1 -27.92 15.53 3.96
CA ARG A 1 -28.61 14.35 3.37
C ARG A 1 -30.08 14.48 3.52
N SER A 2 -30.60 14.45 4.76
CA SER A 2 -32.02 14.75 5.05
C SER A 2 -32.55 15.98 4.31
N TYR A 3 -31.75 17.05 4.21
CA TYR A 3 -32.13 18.24 3.44
C TYR A 3 -32.22 18.01 1.93
N LEU A 4 -31.23 17.34 1.32
CA LEU A 4 -31.24 17.03 -0.12
C LEU A 4 -32.32 15.99 -0.47
N GLU A 5 -32.49 15.00 0.39
CA GLU A 5 -33.56 14.01 0.34
C GLU A 5 -34.94 14.69 0.40
N GLN A 6 -35.13 15.63 1.33
CA GLN A 6 -36.34 16.44 1.43
C GLN A 6 -36.58 17.30 0.19
N ILE A 7 -35.53 17.83 -0.45
CA ILE A 7 -35.68 18.57 -1.72
C ILE A 7 -36.29 17.67 -2.79
N TYR A 8 -35.77 16.45 -2.99
CA TYR A 8 -36.31 15.49 -3.96
C TYR A 8 -37.77 15.12 -3.63
N MET A 9 -38.07 14.83 -2.36
CA MET A 9 -39.43 14.56 -1.93
C MET A 9 -40.38 15.76 -2.18
N LEU A 10 -39.91 16.99 -1.94
CA LEU A 10 -40.71 18.22 -2.10
C LEU A 10 -41.06 18.47 -3.58
N ILE A 11 -40.16 18.15 -4.51
CA ILE A 11 -40.39 18.29 -5.95
C ILE A 11 -41.07 17.07 -6.58
N GLY A 12 -41.42 16.05 -5.78
CA GLY A 12 -42.13 14.86 -6.23
C GLY A 12 -41.27 13.87 -7.03
N GLU A 13 -39.94 13.97 -6.93
CA GLU A 13 -38.99 13.12 -7.63
C GLU A 13 -38.50 11.98 -6.72
N LYS A 14 -38.14 10.82 -7.30
CA LYS A 14 -37.53 9.72 -6.54
C LYS A 14 -36.18 10.19 -6.01
N VAL A 15 -35.93 10.00 -4.71
CA VAL A 15 -34.62 10.28 -4.12
C VAL A 15 -33.57 9.40 -4.80
N PRO A 16 -32.51 9.96 -5.39
CA PRO A 16 -31.45 9.17 -6.00
C PRO A 16 -30.64 8.38 -4.95
N GLY A 17 -30.24 7.16 -5.29
CA GLY A 17 -29.48 6.28 -4.40
C GLY A 17 -28.18 6.89 -3.86
N PHE A 18 -27.49 7.72 -4.65
CA PHE A 18 -26.25 8.38 -4.23
C PHE A 18 -26.40 9.27 -2.99
N VAL A 19 -27.62 9.77 -2.68
CA VAL A 19 -27.88 10.61 -1.50
C VAL A 19 -27.57 9.85 -0.20
N HIS A 20 -27.63 8.52 -0.25
CA HIS A 20 -27.44 7.63 0.90
C HIS A 20 -26.02 7.06 1.00
N VAL A 21 -25.17 7.18 -0.02
CA VAL A 21 -23.77 6.68 -0.03
C VAL A 21 -22.98 7.39 1.07
N PRO A 22 -22.55 6.77 2.18
CA PRO A 22 -21.94 7.44 3.36
C PRO A 22 -20.79 8.41 3.02
N ILE A 23 -20.72 9.58 3.69
CA ILE A 23 -19.58 10.51 3.54
C ILE A 23 -18.39 9.92 4.29
N ILE A 24 -18.67 9.41 5.50
CA ILE A 24 -17.74 8.64 6.30
C ILE A 24 -18.04 7.18 5.99
N VAL A 25 -17.15 6.55 5.24
CA VAL A 25 -17.18 5.12 4.95
C VAL A 25 -17.08 4.35 6.27
N GLN A 26 -17.86 3.27 6.42
CA GLN A 26 -17.69 2.38 7.57
C GLN A 26 -16.26 1.86 7.61
N ARG A 27 -15.67 1.79 8.81
CA ARG A 27 -14.33 1.23 8.96
C ARG A 27 -14.35 -0.24 8.52
N PRO A 28 -13.38 -0.69 7.71
CA PRO A 28 -13.32 -2.10 7.34
C PRO A 28 -13.13 -3.00 8.56
N GLN A 29 -13.72 -4.19 8.50
CA GLN A 29 -13.48 -5.24 9.48
C GLN A 29 -12.13 -5.90 9.19
N VAL A 30 -11.27 -6.02 10.21
CA VAL A 30 -10.00 -6.74 10.10
C VAL A 30 -10.29 -8.23 9.88
N PRO A 31 -9.64 -8.89 8.92
CA PRO A 31 -9.81 -10.33 8.71
C PRO A 31 -9.22 -11.13 9.87
N ASP A 32 -9.72 -12.36 10.07
CA ASP A 32 -9.14 -13.30 11.02
C ASP A 32 -7.73 -13.75 10.58
N GLN A 33 -7.47 -13.72 9.27
CA GLN A 33 -6.13 -13.83 8.67
C GLN A 33 -6.01 -12.81 7.53
N GLU A 34 -4.96 -11.99 7.54
CA GLU A 34 -4.58 -11.16 6.39
C GLU A 34 -3.98 -12.04 5.27
N PRO A 35 -4.17 -11.72 3.98
CA PRO A 35 -3.50 -12.42 2.89
C PRO A 35 -1.98 -12.43 3.07
N LEU A 36 -1.37 -13.60 2.89
CA LEU A 36 0.06 -13.82 3.11
C LEU A 36 0.87 -13.71 1.81
N ASP A 37 0.31 -14.16 0.69
CA ASP A 37 0.92 -14.10 -0.65
C ASP A 37 -0.13 -14.13 -1.77
N LEU A 38 0.32 -14.08 -3.03
CA LEU A 38 -0.52 -14.30 -4.20
C LEU A 38 -1.05 -15.73 -4.23
N LEU A 39 -2.30 -15.89 -4.67
CA LEU A 39 -2.91 -17.21 -4.84
C LEU A 39 -2.75 -17.70 -6.28
N THR A 40 -2.91 -19.00 -6.47
CA THR A 40 -3.12 -19.61 -7.78
C THR A 40 -4.30 -20.56 -7.65
N VAL A 41 -5.50 -20.05 -7.89
CA VAL A 41 -6.76 -20.78 -7.72
C VAL A 41 -7.31 -21.18 -9.07
N MET A 42 -7.77 -22.42 -9.18
CA MET A 42 -8.62 -22.86 -10.28
C MET A 42 -10.04 -23.02 -9.76
N ALA A 43 -11.01 -22.27 -10.29
CA ALA A 43 -12.41 -22.44 -9.88
C ALA A 43 -12.93 -23.83 -10.28
N ASP A 44 -12.87 -24.79 -9.36
CA ASP A 44 -13.40 -26.14 -9.53
C ASP A 44 -14.28 -26.61 -8.35
N GLY A 45 -14.37 -25.78 -7.31
CA GLY A 45 -15.14 -25.99 -6.09
C GLY A 45 -14.42 -26.91 -5.09
N VAL A 46 -13.16 -27.27 -5.32
CA VAL A 46 -12.36 -28.15 -4.46
C VAL A 46 -11.13 -27.41 -3.96
N PRO A 47 -11.11 -27.00 -2.69
CA PRO A 47 -9.98 -26.28 -2.14
C PRO A 47 -8.84 -27.27 -1.90
N SER A 48 -7.96 -27.38 -2.88
CA SER A 48 -6.83 -28.29 -2.83
C SER A 48 -5.85 -27.85 -1.74
N GLU A 49 -5.06 -28.81 -1.24
CA GLU A 49 -4.07 -28.52 -0.19
C GLU A 49 -3.12 -27.39 -0.64
N GLY A 50 -3.07 -26.30 0.13
CA GLY A 50 -2.25 -25.12 -0.15
C GLY A 50 -2.85 -24.09 -1.10
N GLU A 51 -3.97 -24.37 -1.78
CA GLU A 51 -4.56 -23.43 -2.76
C GLU A 51 -5.05 -22.13 -2.12
N TRP A 52 -5.57 -22.23 -0.89
CA TRP A 52 -6.12 -21.12 -0.13
C TRP A 52 -5.33 -20.81 1.16
N SER A 53 -4.14 -21.41 1.35
CA SER A 53 -3.38 -21.24 2.61
C SER A 53 -2.94 -19.80 2.86
N ASP A 54 -2.63 -19.08 1.79
CA ASP A 54 -2.16 -17.70 1.83
C ASP A 54 -3.29 -16.67 1.68
N ALA A 55 -4.54 -17.12 1.66
CA ALA A 55 -5.71 -16.26 1.47
C ALA A 55 -5.99 -15.42 2.73
N GLY A 56 -6.60 -14.27 2.51
CA GLY A 56 -7.31 -13.58 3.58
C GLY A 56 -8.57 -14.35 3.96
N TYR A 57 -8.93 -14.34 5.25
CA TYR A 57 -10.00 -15.18 5.78
C TYR A 57 -10.86 -14.43 6.80
N TYR A 58 -12.18 -14.64 6.71
CA TYR A 58 -13.16 -14.25 7.70
C TYR A 58 -13.98 -15.48 8.11
N GLU A 59 -14.07 -15.75 9.41
CA GLU A 59 -15.05 -16.69 9.97
C GLU A 59 -16.44 -16.07 9.91
N LEU A 60 -17.41 -16.80 9.35
CA LEU A 60 -18.79 -16.33 9.18
C LEU A 60 -19.76 -17.18 10.01
N THR A 61 -20.79 -16.52 10.54
CA THR A 61 -21.85 -17.17 11.33
C THR A 61 -23.26 -16.78 10.89
N GLU A 62 -23.38 -16.01 9.80
CA GLU A 62 -24.65 -15.48 9.28
C GLU A 62 -24.92 -15.98 7.86
N GLY A 63 -26.20 -15.96 7.44
CA GLY A 63 -26.60 -16.31 6.07
C GLY A 63 -26.40 -17.78 5.69
N GLY A 64 -26.15 -18.66 6.67
CA GLY A 64 -25.81 -20.06 6.41
C GLY A 64 -24.38 -20.26 5.89
N LEU A 65 -23.54 -19.23 5.95
CA LEU A 65 -22.14 -19.27 5.54
C LEU A 65 -21.24 -19.55 6.75
N THR A 66 -20.12 -20.23 6.52
CA THR A 66 -19.11 -20.52 7.53
C THR A 66 -17.80 -19.78 7.32
N ALA A 67 -17.48 -19.40 6.09
CA ALA A 67 -16.24 -18.70 5.79
C ALA A 67 -16.35 -17.85 4.52
N LEU A 68 -15.61 -16.74 4.51
CA LEU A 68 -15.25 -16.00 3.30
C LEU A 68 -13.72 -15.98 3.19
N TYR A 69 -13.22 -16.55 2.11
CA TYR A 69 -11.81 -16.42 1.72
C TYR A 69 -11.70 -15.45 0.56
N TYR A 70 -10.59 -14.71 0.53
CA TYR A 70 -10.26 -13.86 -0.59
C TYR A 70 -8.76 -13.83 -0.81
N GLY A 71 -8.36 -13.58 -2.04
CA GLY A 71 -6.97 -13.36 -2.39
C GLY A 71 -6.87 -12.94 -3.83
N PHE A 72 -5.67 -12.97 -4.38
CA PHE A 72 -5.44 -12.36 -5.68
C PHE A 72 -4.19 -12.94 -6.35
N ASP A 73 -4.16 -12.85 -7.66
CA ASP A 73 -2.92 -12.90 -8.45
C ASP A 73 -2.75 -11.57 -9.20
N GLN A 74 -1.92 -11.54 -10.24
CA GLN A 74 -1.68 -10.33 -11.02
C GLN A 74 -2.89 -9.88 -11.87
N GLU A 75 -3.83 -10.78 -12.14
CA GLU A 75 -4.93 -10.56 -13.08
C GLU A 75 -6.31 -10.73 -12.46
N ASN A 76 -6.41 -11.41 -11.31
CA ASN A 76 -7.65 -11.92 -10.76
C ASN A 76 -7.81 -11.58 -9.28
N LEU A 77 -9.05 -11.27 -8.92
CA LEU A 77 -9.58 -11.38 -7.56
C LEU A 77 -10.16 -12.78 -7.39
N PHE A 78 -9.68 -13.51 -6.39
CA PHE A 78 -10.23 -14.80 -5.99
C PHE A 78 -11.15 -14.60 -4.78
N LEU A 79 -12.35 -15.18 -4.86
CA LEU A 79 -13.32 -15.20 -3.78
C LEU A 79 -13.77 -16.64 -3.54
N ARG A 80 -13.85 -17.06 -2.29
CA ARG A 80 -14.44 -18.34 -1.92
C ARG A 80 -15.38 -18.19 -0.74
N VAL A 81 -16.49 -18.91 -0.81
CA VAL A 81 -17.51 -18.92 0.23
C VAL A 81 -17.84 -20.36 0.59
N ASP A 82 -17.79 -20.66 1.89
CA ASP A 82 -18.11 -21.98 2.41
C ASP A 82 -19.46 -21.99 3.12
N THR A 83 -20.18 -23.09 3.00
CA THR A 83 -21.40 -23.40 3.75
C THR A 83 -21.46 -24.89 4.11
N GLN A 84 -22.16 -25.25 5.19
CA GLN A 84 -22.37 -26.64 5.59
C GLN A 84 -23.50 -27.32 4.80
N ASP A 85 -24.55 -26.58 4.48
CA ASP A 85 -25.80 -27.13 3.93
C ASP A 85 -25.86 -27.06 2.39
N GLY A 86 -24.84 -26.47 1.76
CA GLY A 86 -24.81 -26.20 0.32
C GLY A 86 -25.63 -24.96 -0.06
N PHE A 87 -25.61 -24.65 -1.35
CA PHE A 87 -26.37 -23.53 -1.91
C PHE A 87 -27.64 -24.04 -2.59
N SER A 88 -28.79 -23.47 -2.23
CA SER A 88 -30.08 -23.84 -2.79
C SER A 88 -30.45 -23.01 -4.03
N ASP A 89 -31.27 -23.56 -4.92
CA ASP A 89 -31.84 -22.78 -6.02
C ASP A 89 -32.60 -21.56 -5.47
N GLY A 90 -32.42 -20.41 -6.12
CA GLY A 90 -32.99 -19.13 -5.67
C GLY A 90 -32.19 -18.40 -4.58
N THR A 91 -31.09 -18.99 -4.11
CA THR A 91 -30.05 -18.26 -3.38
C THR A 91 -29.30 -17.34 -4.34
N VAL A 92 -29.01 -16.12 -3.89
CA VAL A 92 -28.18 -15.15 -4.62
C VAL A 92 -27.08 -14.68 -3.68
N LEU A 93 -25.84 -14.72 -4.16
CA LEU A 93 -24.68 -14.15 -3.48
C LEU A 93 -24.21 -12.92 -4.24
N GLY A 94 -24.36 -11.75 -3.63
CA GLY A 94 -23.86 -10.51 -4.20
C GLY A 94 -22.58 -10.06 -3.50
N PHE A 95 -21.46 -10.09 -4.21
CA PHE A 95 -20.23 -9.42 -3.77
C PHE A 95 -20.26 -7.98 -4.30
N TYR A 96 -20.48 -7.03 -3.41
CA TYR A 96 -20.55 -5.60 -3.70
C TYR A 96 -19.18 -4.98 -3.47
N LEU A 97 -18.60 -4.37 -4.50
CA LEU A 97 -17.25 -3.85 -4.48
C LEU A 97 -17.21 -2.34 -4.73
N SER A 98 -16.33 -1.65 -4.00
CA SER A 98 -15.85 -0.34 -4.44
C SER A 98 -14.79 -0.54 -5.53
N THR A 99 -14.61 0.44 -6.40
CA THR A 99 -13.47 0.47 -7.32
C THR A 99 -12.84 1.88 -7.33
N PRO A 100 -11.58 2.02 -7.75
CA PRO A 100 -10.87 3.32 -7.73
C PRO A 100 -11.50 4.32 -8.72
N GLU A 101 -12.07 3.80 -9.80
CA GLU A 101 -12.49 4.59 -10.96
C GLU A 101 -13.55 5.63 -10.62
N SER A 102 -13.47 6.84 -11.18
CA SER A 102 -14.56 7.79 -11.04
C SER A 102 -15.83 7.27 -11.72
N GLY A 103 -16.99 7.40 -11.09
CA GLY A 103 -18.22 6.85 -11.66
C GLY A 103 -19.43 6.90 -10.74
N ALA A 104 -20.55 6.40 -11.26
CA ALA A 104 -21.79 6.26 -10.52
C ALA A 104 -21.62 5.28 -9.35
N THR A 105 -22.28 5.57 -8.23
CA THR A 105 -22.22 4.74 -7.01
C THR A 105 -23.61 4.49 -6.46
N ASN A 106 -23.85 3.26 -6.02
CA ASN A 106 -25.02 2.89 -5.24
C ASN A 106 -24.65 2.77 -3.76
N ALA A 107 -25.61 3.06 -2.87
CA ALA A 107 -25.45 2.88 -1.43
C ALA A 107 -26.00 1.52 -0.94
N TYR A 108 -26.86 0.91 -1.75
CA TYR A 108 -27.69 -0.22 -1.38
C TYR A 108 -27.36 -1.45 -2.23
N SER A 109 -27.64 -2.62 -1.67
CA SER A 109 -27.68 -3.88 -2.40
C SER A 109 -28.77 -3.87 -3.48
N ARG A 110 -28.82 -4.92 -4.30
CA ARG A 110 -29.90 -5.16 -5.25
C ARG A 110 -31.28 -5.16 -4.58
N TYR A 111 -31.38 -5.64 -3.34
CA TYR A 111 -32.62 -5.73 -2.57
C TYR A 111 -32.69 -4.71 -1.42
N GLU A 112 -32.09 -3.55 -1.65
CA GLU A 112 -32.26 -2.31 -0.87
C GLU A 112 -31.69 -2.31 0.57
N THR A 113 -30.73 -3.19 0.89
CA THR A 113 -29.98 -3.15 2.16
C THR A 113 -28.80 -2.20 2.07
N LEU A 114 -28.60 -1.33 3.06
CA LEU A 114 -27.51 -0.34 3.09
C LEU A 114 -26.15 -1.03 3.33
N LEU A 115 -25.16 -0.75 2.47
CA LEU A 115 -23.88 -1.46 2.46
C LEU A 115 -22.73 -0.76 3.21
N GLY A 116 -22.92 0.51 3.60
CA GLY A 116 -21.95 1.24 4.42
C GLY A 116 -20.81 1.93 3.65
N PHE A 117 -20.78 1.84 2.32
CA PHE A 117 -19.85 2.54 1.44
C PHE A 117 -20.44 2.78 0.04
N GLY A 118 -19.74 3.53 -0.82
CA GLY A 118 -20.14 3.75 -2.20
C GLY A 118 -19.76 2.58 -3.09
N VAL A 119 -20.75 1.82 -3.53
CA VAL A 119 -20.54 0.61 -4.33
C VAL A 119 -20.59 0.94 -5.81
N LYS A 120 -19.63 0.41 -6.56
CA LYS A 120 -19.53 0.62 -8.02
C LYS A 120 -19.79 -0.66 -8.80
N GLN A 121 -19.39 -1.80 -8.26
CA GLN A 121 -19.53 -3.09 -8.93
C GLN A 121 -20.25 -4.10 -8.05
N LEU A 122 -20.92 -5.05 -8.69
CA LEU A 122 -21.55 -6.22 -8.10
C LEU A 122 -21.13 -7.44 -8.91
N ILE A 123 -20.39 -8.35 -8.29
CA ILE A 123 -20.23 -9.72 -8.80
C ILE A 123 -21.36 -10.53 -8.17
N GLU A 124 -22.34 -10.94 -8.97
CA GLU A 124 -23.53 -11.66 -8.52
C GLU A 124 -23.45 -13.11 -8.95
N VAL A 125 -23.61 -14.03 -8.00
CA VAL A 125 -23.68 -15.47 -8.23
C VAL A 125 -25.08 -15.95 -7.93
N THR A 126 -25.74 -16.56 -8.91
CA THR A 126 -27.01 -17.26 -8.76
C THR A 126 -26.82 -18.76 -8.94
N PHE A 127 -27.80 -19.56 -8.51
CA PHE A 127 -27.77 -21.01 -8.63
C PHE A 127 -28.95 -21.51 -9.47
N GLU A 128 -28.65 -22.22 -10.56
CA GLU A 128 -29.62 -22.85 -11.45
C GLU A 128 -29.40 -24.37 -11.47
N GLY A 129 -30.31 -25.13 -10.85
CA GLY A 129 -30.15 -26.58 -10.73
C GLY A 129 -28.91 -26.97 -9.93
N GLY A 130 -28.57 -26.17 -8.91
CA GLY A 130 -27.37 -26.32 -8.10
C GLY A 130 -26.05 -25.94 -8.78
N GLN A 131 -26.06 -25.47 -10.04
CA GLN A 131 -24.87 -24.96 -10.72
C GLN A 131 -24.77 -23.44 -10.57
N PRO A 132 -23.58 -22.89 -10.30
CA PRO A 132 -23.41 -21.46 -10.09
C PRO A 132 -23.31 -20.74 -11.44
N VAL A 133 -23.89 -19.54 -11.51
CA VAL A 133 -23.79 -18.63 -12.64
C VAL A 133 -23.38 -17.28 -12.09
N ALA A 134 -22.23 -16.76 -12.53
CA ALA A 134 -21.71 -15.49 -12.06
C ALA A 134 -21.80 -14.42 -13.15
N ALA A 135 -22.20 -13.20 -12.79
CA ALA A 135 -22.26 -12.05 -13.69
C ALA A 135 -21.77 -10.77 -12.98
N VAL A 136 -21.22 -9.84 -13.75
CA VAL A 136 -20.70 -8.56 -13.23
C VAL A 136 -21.60 -7.40 -13.65
N TYR A 137 -21.99 -6.58 -12.69
CA TYR A 137 -22.83 -5.40 -12.88
C TYR A 137 -22.17 -4.13 -12.34
N ALA A 138 -22.35 -3.03 -13.06
CA ALA A 138 -22.03 -1.68 -12.62
C ALA A 138 -23.25 -0.99 -11.98
N ALA A 139 -23.00 -0.20 -10.94
CA ALA A 139 -23.97 0.72 -10.37
C ALA A 139 -24.37 1.80 -11.38
N ASP A 140 -25.66 2.14 -11.44
CA ASP A 140 -26.16 3.24 -12.28
C ASP A 140 -26.31 4.58 -11.55
N GLY A 141 -26.07 4.60 -10.23
CA GLY A 141 -26.17 5.79 -9.37
C GLY A 141 -27.60 6.13 -8.91
N ALA A 142 -28.59 5.40 -9.41
CA ALA A 142 -30.01 5.52 -9.09
C ALA A 142 -30.54 4.32 -8.29
N GLY A 143 -29.64 3.43 -7.81
CA GLY A 143 -29.96 2.19 -7.11
C GLY A 143 -30.13 0.98 -8.03
N GLY A 144 -29.97 1.14 -9.35
CA GLY A 144 -30.02 0.06 -10.32
C GLY A 144 -28.65 -0.51 -10.66
N TRP A 145 -28.67 -1.68 -11.29
CA TRP A 145 -27.49 -2.47 -11.66
C TRP A 145 -27.56 -2.83 -13.15
N LYS A 146 -26.51 -2.50 -13.91
CA LYS A 146 -26.41 -2.77 -15.36
C LYS A 146 -25.23 -3.68 -15.62
N LEU A 147 -25.33 -4.60 -16.59
CA LEU A 147 -24.19 -5.45 -16.94
C LEU A 147 -22.96 -4.58 -17.24
N TYR A 148 -21.83 -4.89 -16.60
CA TYR A 148 -20.59 -4.14 -16.77
C TYR A 148 -20.02 -4.33 -18.17
N ALA A 149 -19.98 -5.59 -18.63
CA ALA A 149 -19.57 -5.97 -19.97
C ALA A 149 -20.71 -6.71 -20.70
N PRO A 150 -21.62 -6.00 -21.39
CA PRO A 150 -22.76 -6.64 -22.07
C PRO A 150 -22.37 -7.70 -23.12
N TRP A 151 -21.14 -7.62 -23.65
CA TRP A 151 -20.58 -8.61 -24.57
C TRP A 151 -20.09 -9.89 -23.88
N MET A 152 -19.95 -9.87 -22.56
CA MET A 152 -19.54 -10.99 -21.71
C MET A 152 -20.46 -11.02 -20.47
N PRO A 153 -21.70 -11.51 -20.64
CA PRO A 153 -22.75 -11.38 -19.64
C PRO A 153 -22.51 -12.25 -18.39
N GLN A 154 -21.57 -13.20 -18.45
CA GLN A 154 -21.26 -14.13 -17.38
C GLN A 154 -19.74 -14.30 -17.25
N LEU A 155 -19.28 -14.67 -16.06
CA LEU A 155 -17.92 -15.15 -15.82
C LEU A 155 -17.88 -16.66 -16.05
N ASP A 156 -16.90 -17.12 -16.83
CA ASP A 156 -16.70 -18.55 -17.12
C ASP A 156 -15.96 -19.31 -15.99
N THR A 157 -15.55 -18.59 -14.95
CA THR A 157 -14.64 -19.07 -13.91
C THR A 157 -15.28 -19.02 -12.53
N VAL A 158 -16.41 -19.72 -12.40
CA VAL A 158 -17.13 -19.96 -11.14
C VAL A 158 -17.44 -21.44 -11.01
N ALA A 159 -17.25 -22.01 -9.83
CA ALA A 159 -17.54 -23.42 -9.57
C ALA A 159 -18.02 -23.65 -8.14
N VAL A 160 -18.85 -24.69 -7.95
CA VAL A 160 -19.32 -25.09 -6.62
C VAL A 160 -19.24 -26.60 -6.45
N ARG A 161 -18.77 -27.06 -5.29
CA ARG A 161 -18.82 -28.47 -4.90
C ARG A 161 -18.90 -28.59 -3.38
N ASP A 162 -19.78 -29.47 -2.90
CA ASP A 162 -19.91 -29.80 -1.47
C ASP A 162 -19.97 -28.57 -0.53
N GLY A 163 -20.70 -27.53 -0.95
CA GLY A 163 -20.88 -26.30 -0.17
C GLY A 163 -19.73 -25.28 -0.28
N ILE A 164 -18.78 -25.49 -1.18
CA ILE A 164 -17.66 -24.59 -1.42
C ILE A 164 -17.85 -23.94 -2.78
N LEU A 165 -18.07 -22.63 -2.80
CA LEU A 165 -18.13 -21.81 -4.00
C LEU A 165 -16.79 -21.13 -4.21
N GLU A 166 -16.27 -21.17 -5.43
CA GLU A 166 -15.08 -20.43 -5.87
C GLU A 166 -15.43 -19.54 -7.06
N VAL A 167 -14.98 -18.28 -7.00
CA VAL A 167 -15.10 -17.29 -8.08
C VAL A 167 -13.71 -16.75 -8.37
N VAL A 168 -13.28 -16.89 -9.62
CA VAL A 168 -12.11 -16.18 -10.16
C VAL A 168 -12.66 -15.02 -10.97
N ALA A 169 -12.45 -13.80 -10.51
CA ALA A 169 -12.91 -12.59 -11.18
C ALA A 169 -11.72 -11.81 -11.74
N PRO A 170 -11.46 -11.84 -13.06
CA PRO A 170 -10.43 -11.02 -13.66
C PRO A 170 -10.67 -9.54 -13.41
N PHE A 171 -9.65 -8.77 -13.02
CA PHE A 171 -9.76 -7.33 -12.77
C PHE A 171 -10.40 -6.62 -13.97
N ALA A 172 -9.96 -6.95 -15.19
CA ALA A 172 -10.51 -6.39 -16.43
C ALA A 172 -12.03 -6.58 -16.61
N ASN A 173 -12.64 -7.53 -15.89
CA ASN A 173 -14.06 -7.83 -15.96
C ASN A 173 -14.91 -7.03 -14.97
N PHE A 174 -14.30 -6.27 -14.06
CA PHE A 174 -15.02 -5.40 -13.11
C PHE A 174 -14.34 -4.05 -12.85
N THR A 175 -13.11 -3.83 -13.30
CA THR A 175 -12.36 -2.58 -13.10
C THR A 175 -11.29 -2.41 -14.18
N THR A 176 -11.22 -1.22 -14.74
CA THR A 176 -10.20 -0.78 -15.71
C THR A 176 -9.11 0.08 -15.10
N SER A 177 -9.30 0.57 -13.87
CA SER A 177 -8.31 1.45 -13.20
C SER A 177 -7.81 0.90 -11.88
N ALA A 178 -7.96 -0.40 -11.61
CA ALA A 178 -7.31 -1.01 -10.45
C ALA A 178 -5.80 -1.05 -10.65
N ARG A 179 -5.08 -0.62 -9.64
CA ARG A 179 -3.62 -0.55 -9.59
C ARG A 179 -3.14 -1.14 -8.28
N SER A 180 -1.85 -1.51 -8.23
CA SER A 180 -1.23 -2.02 -7.01
C SER A 180 -1.56 -1.17 -5.79
N GLY A 181 -1.97 -1.82 -4.71
CA GLY A 181 -2.32 -1.22 -3.43
C GLY A 181 -3.65 -0.46 -3.38
N ASP A 182 -4.42 -0.43 -4.47
CA ASP A 182 -5.79 0.08 -4.43
C ASP A 182 -6.63 -0.71 -3.42
N ARG A 183 -7.42 0.01 -2.63
CA ARG A 183 -8.26 -0.54 -1.58
C ARG A 183 -9.69 -0.72 -2.08
N ILE A 184 -10.11 -1.97 -2.18
CA ILE A 184 -11.44 -2.40 -2.60
C ILE A 184 -12.22 -2.88 -1.37
N ASN A 185 -13.19 -2.08 -0.93
CA ASN A 185 -14.17 -2.52 0.05
C ASN A 185 -15.10 -3.56 -0.58
N VAL A 186 -15.34 -4.66 0.13
CA VAL A 186 -16.21 -5.75 -0.29
C VAL A 186 -17.26 -6.03 0.79
N ARG A 187 -18.52 -6.16 0.40
CA ARG A 187 -19.59 -6.75 1.23
C ARG A 187 -20.17 -7.92 0.45
N LEU A 188 -20.26 -9.09 1.10
CA LEU A 188 -21.03 -10.21 0.59
C LEU A 188 -22.45 -10.12 1.18
N VAL A 189 -23.46 -10.12 0.33
CA VAL A 189 -24.86 -10.20 0.72
C VAL A 189 -25.43 -11.53 0.27
N VAL A 190 -26.09 -12.23 1.18
CA VAL A 190 -26.86 -13.43 0.87
C VAL A 190 -28.31 -13.03 0.76
N SER A 191 -28.94 -13.39 -0.36
CA SER A 191 -30.36 -13.11 -0.60
C SER A 191 -31.10 -14.39 -0.97
N GLN A 192 -32.35 -14.49 -0.53
CA GLN A 192 -33.26 -15.59 -0.87
C GLN A 192 -34.61 -14.99 -1.25
N ALA A 193 -35.20 -15.45 -2.35
CA ALA A 193 -36.50 -14.98 -2.82
C ALA A 193 -36.59 -13.44 -2.87
N GLU A 194 -35.57 -12.80 -3.45
CA GLU A 194 -35.45 -11.35 -3.60
C GLU A 194 -35.42 -10.55 -2.28
N THR A 195 -35.01 -11.20 -1.19
CA THR A 195 -34.82 -10.55 0.12
C THR A 195 -33.43 -10.83 0.65
N ASP A 196 -32.72 -9.79 1.08
CA ASP A 196 -31.44 -9.95 1.78
C ASP A 196 -31.64 -10.56 3.16
N ILE A 197 -30.93 -11.65 3.45
CA ILE A 197 -31.01 -12.39 4.71
C ILE A 197 -29.73 -12.25 5.55
N ALA A 198 -28.61 -11.86 4.94
CA ALA A 198 -27.35 -11.60 5.64
C ALA A 198 -26.47 -10.62 4.87
N VAL A 199 -25.67 -9.86 5.60
CA VAL A 199 -24.65 -8.95 5.04
C VAL A 199 -23.36 -9.15 5.81
N VAL A 200 -22.34 -9.71 5.17
CA VAL A 200 -21.08 -10.11 5.80
C VAL A 200 -19.86 -9.45 5.14
N PRO A 201 -18.79 -9.17 5.91
CA PRO A 201 -18.69 -9.25 7.37
C PRO A 201 -19.62 -8.23 8.08
N PRO A 202 -20.19 -8.51 9.27
CA PRO A 202 -21.28 -7.70 9.83
C PRO A 202 -20.83 -6.30 10.29
N ASP A 203 -19.64 -6.17 10.88
CA ASP A 203 -19.17 -4.94 11.54
C ASP A 203 -18.67 -3.87 10.56
N GLY A 204 -18.34 -4.26 9.33
CA GLY A 204 -17.81 -3.38 8.31
C GLY A 204 -17.52 -4.16 7.02
N PRO A 205 -17.25 -3.48 5.90
CA PRO A 205 -16.82 -4.17 4.69
C PRO A 205 -15.51 -4.93 4.95
N ALA A 206 -15.33 -6.06 4.25
CA ALA A 206 -14.02 -6.63 4.06
C ALA A 206 -13.17 -5.67 3.22
N LEU A 207 -11.86 -5.64 3.46
CA LEU A 207 -10.94 -4.82 2.69
C LEU A 207 -10.02 -5.71 1.88
N VAL A 208 -10.12 -5.60 0.57
CA VAL A 208 -9.21 -6.24 -0.37
C VAL A 208 -8.24 -5.17 -0.88
N THR A 209 -6.94 -5.40 -0.71
CA THR A 209 -5.91 -4.53 -1.28
C THR A 209 -5.40 -5.20 -2.55
N VAL A 210 -5.48 -4.51 -3.69
CA VAL A 210 -4.96 -5.03 -4.96
C VAL A 210 -3.46 -5.34 -4.79
N PRO A 211 -2.99 -6.53 -5.21
CA PRO A 211 -1.61 -6.93 -4.99
C PRO A 211 -0.63 -6.00 -5.68
N ASP A 212 0.62 -6.16 -5.28
CA ASP A 212 1.71 -5.46 -5.92
C ASP A 212 2.02 -6.07 -7.30
N LEU A 213 1.39 -5.54 -8.34
CA LEU A 213 1.57 -5.92 -9.74
C LEU A 213 3.03 -5.74 -10.17
N PRO A 214 3.55 -6.51 -11.13
CA PRO A 214 4.87 -6.26 -11.69
C PRO A 214 5.02 -4.81 -12.15
N ILE A 215 6.19 -4.22 -11.90
CA ILE A 215 6.47 -2.87 -12.38
C ILE A 215 6.71 -2.93 -13.90
N PRO A 216 5.98 -2.18 -14.74
CA PRO A 216 6.27 -2.13 -16.16
C PRO A 216 7.56 -1.32 -16.43
N ASN A 217 8.20 -1.56 -17.58
CA ASN A 217 9.37 -0.80 -18.06
C ASN A 217 10.47 -0.58 -16.99
N VAL A 218 10.83 -1.64 -16.26
CA VAL A 218 11.91 -1.58 -15.26
C VAL A 218 13.21 -1.14 -15.92
N PHE A 219 13.84 -0.13 -15.31
CA PHE A 219 15.15 0.38 -15.73
C PHE A 219 16.18 0.39 -14.60
N VAL A 220 15.78 0.18 -13.34
CA VAL A 220 16.67 -0.07 -12.21
C VAL A 220 16.24 -1.34 -11.48
N GLU A 221 17.18 -2.23 -11.22
CA GLU A 221 17.00 -3.36 -10.33
C GLU A 221 18.33 -3.59 -9.60
N ILE A 222 18.38 -3.22 -8.32
CA ILE A 222 19.60 -3.25 -7.50
C ILE A 222 19.30 -4.09 -6.26
N ALA A 223 20.16 -5.09 -6.03
CA ALA A 223 20.17 -5.85 -4.79
C ALA A 223 21.00 -5.10 -3.74
N ASP A 224 20.48 -5.08 -2.52
CA ASP A 224 21.11 -4.46 -1.37
C ASP A 224 21.50 -5.57 -0.37
N PRO A 225 22.71 -5.54 0.23
CA PRO A 225 23.20 -6.61 1.09
C PRO A 225 22.38 -6.79 2.37
N ALA A 226 21.72 -7.95 2.54
CA ALA A 226 20.96 -8.19 3.76
C ALA A 226 21.82 -8.23 5.05
N ASN A 227 21.23 -7.77 6.16
CA ASN A 227 21.86 -7.65 7.49
C ASN A 227 22.83 -6.50 7.63
N ASP A 228 22.59 -5.40 6.93
CA ASP A 228 23.30 -4.14 7.05
C ASP A 228 22.48 -3.00 7.65
N ASP A 229 21.33 -3.30 8.26
CA ASP A 229 20.47 -2.39 9.04
C ASP A 229 21.07 -1.84 10.36
N HIS A 230 22.37 -1.55 10.38
CA HIS A 230 23.15 -1.13 11.55
C HIS A 230 24.02 0.12 11.28
N GLY A 231 23.58 0.96 10.34
CA GLY A 231 24.12 2.29 10.08
C GLY A 231 25.63 2.28 9.82
N PRO A 232 26.43 3.05 10.57
CA PRO A 232 27.89 3.09 10.42
C PRO A 232 28.64 1.85 10.94
N GLY A 233 27.95 0.79 11.39
CA GLY A 233 28.56 -0.47 11.83
C GLY A 233 28.04 -0.98 13.17
N ASP A 234 27.69 -0.07 14.07
CA ASP A 234 27.47 -0.38 15.49
C ASP A 234 26.04 -0.07 15.96
N TYR A 235 25.14 0.35 15.08
CA TYR A 235 23.80 0.76 15.51
C TYR A 235 22.99 -0.42 16.04
N VAL A 236 22.28 -0.14 17.13
CA VAL A 236 21.40 -1.10 17.79
C VAL A 236 19.98 -0.55 17.76
N TYR A 237 19.04 -1.40 17.36
CA TYR A 237 17.61 -1.08 17.32
C TYR A 237 17.09 -0.59 18.69
N PRO A 238 16.06 0.26 18.72
CA PRO A 238 15.37 0.56 19.96
C PRO A 238 14.76 -0.72 20.58
N ASN A 239 14.69 -0.76 21.91
CA ASN A 239 14.37 -1.99 22.65
C ASN A 239 12.88 -2.39 22.63
N ASP A 240 11.98 -1.52 22.16
CA ASP A 240 10.56 -1.84 22.10
C ASP A 240 10.25 -2.94 21.06
N GLN A 241 9.24 -3.76 21.33
CA GLN A 241 8.94 -4.97 20.54
C GLN A 241 8.41 -4.67 19.14
N VAL A 242 7.95 -3.45 18.89
CA VAL A 242 7.52 -3.00 17.56
C VAL A 242 8.69 -2.92 16.57
N PHE A 243 9.94 -2.78 17.04
CA PHE A 243 11.14 -2.76 16.22
C PHE A 243 11.62 -4.19 15.94
N LYS A 244 10.87 -4.91 15.11
CA LYS A 244 11.17 -6.31 14.75
C LYS A 244 12.48 -6.40 13.96
N PRO A 245 13.23 -7.51 14.04
CA PRO A 245 14.46 -7.68 13.26
C PRO A 245 14.23 -7.46 11.76
N GLY A 246 15.08 -6.66 11.13
CA GLY A 246 15.06 -6.38 9.69
C GLY A 246 14.03 -5.35 9.24
N VAL A 247 13.32 -4.68 10.16
CA VAL A 247 12.34 -3.65 9.75
C VAL A 247 12.99 -2.47 9.03
N PHE A 248 14.28 -2.24 9.23
CA PHE A 248 15.06 -1.20 8.54
C PHE A 248 16.02 -1.74 7.48
N ASP A 249 16.06 -3.06 7.29
CA ASP A 249 16.97 -3.73 6.34
C ASP A 249 16.33 -3.81 4.97
N MET A 250 16.72 -2.89 4.11
CA MET A 250 16.45 -2.98 2.69
C MET A 250 17.23 -4.16 2.11
N THR A 251 16.67 -4.78 1.09
CA THR A 251 17.33 -5.88 0.35
C THR A 251 17.29 -5.67 -1.14
N GLY A 252 16.63 -4.60 -1.59
CA GLY A 252 16.65 -4.21 -2.98
C GLY A 252 15.71 -3.06 -3.32
N LEU A 253 16.03 -2.46 -4.46
CA LEU A 253 15.28 -1.41 -5.11
C LEU A 253 14.95 -1.82 -6.55
N THR A 254 13.69 -1.68 -6.94
CA THR A 254 13.28 -1.75 -8.34
C THR A 254 12.63 -0.43 -8.74
N ILE A 255 13.07 0.16 -9.85
CA ILE A 255 12.43 1.34 -10.44
C ILE A 255 12.00 1.02 -11.88
N GLY A 256 10.76 1.36 -12.18
CA GLY A 256 10.22 1.34 -13.53
C GLY A 256 9.13 2.39 -13.68
N TYR A 257 8.31 2.25 -14.71
CA TYR A 257 7.23 3.20 -14.96
C TYR A 257 6.08 2.61 -15.76
N ASP A 258 4.87 3.11 -15.50
CA ASP A 258 3.70 2.91 -16.36
C ASP A 258 3.44 4.17 -17.21
N ASP A 259 2.25 4.32 -17.77
CA ASP A 259 1.91 5.48 -18.60
C ASP A 259 1.82 6.80 -17.80
N GLU A 260 1.59 6.73 -16.48
CA GLU A 260 1.30 7.89 -15.62
C GLU A 260 2.40 8.17 -14.59
N ASP A 261 2.97 7.12 -13.99
CA ASP A 261 3.83 7.22 -12.81
C ASP A 261 5.21 6.58 -13.04
N TYR A 262 6.22 7.16 -12.38
CA TYR A 262 7.41 6.43 -11.96
C TYR A 262 7.10 5.62 -10.71
N ILE A 263 7.56 4.39 -10.65
CA ILE A 263 7.24 3.44 -9.59
C ILE A 263 8.55 2.97 -8.94
N PHE A 264 8.72 3.30 -7.68
CA PHE A 264 9.86 2.90 -6.84
C PHE A 264 9.39 1.83 -5.87
N ARG A 265 10.01 0.66 -5.90
CA ARG A 265 9.69 -0.46 -5.01
C ARG A 265 10.89 -0.81 -4.16
N VAL A 266 10.73 -0.64 -2.86
CA VAL A 266 11.74 -0.96 -1.85
C VAL A 266 11.35 -2.28 -1.19
N GLN A 267 12.23 -3.27 -1.25
CA GLN A 267 12.08 -4.57 -0.61
C GLN A 267 12.81 -4.58 0.72
N PHE A 268 12.20 -5.18 1.75
CA PHE A 268 12.79 -5.33 3.08
C PHE A 268 12.98 -6.81 3.46
N ARG A 269 13.98 -7.07 4.31
CA ARG A 269 14.15 -8.37 4.99
C ARG A 269 13.06 -8.59 6.02
N GLY A 270 12.80 -7.58 6.85
CA GLY A 270 11.83 -7.64 7.94
C GLY A 270 10.41 -7.23 7.52
N PRO A 271 9.45 -7.33 8.43
CA PRO A 271 8.04 -7.06 8.12
C PRO A 271 7.73 -5.56 8.02
N VAL A 272 6.91 -5.17 7.05
CA VAL A 272 6.42 -3.79 6.88
C VAL A 272 5.04 -3.66 7.52
N ILE A 273 4.98 -3.64 8.86
CA ILE A 273 3.70 -3.66 9.62
C ILE A 273 3.34 -2.26 10.11
N ASN A 274 2.07 -1.90 9.96
CA ASN A 274 1.51 -0.65 10.46
C ASN A 274 1.07 -0.75 11.93
N GLU A 275 2.02 -0.96 12.84
CA GLU A 275 1.76 -1.16 14.29
C GLU A 275 0.96 -0.01 14.93
N TRP A 276 1.05 1.21 14.41
CA TRP A 276 0.44 2.41 14.98
C TRP A 276 -0.73 2.97 14.15
N GLY A 277 -1.20 2.23 13.15
CA GLY A 277 -2.39 2.61 12.37
C GLY A 277 -2.23 3.93 11.61
N SER A 278 -1.03 4.20 11.08
CA SER A 278 -0.76 5.36 10.24
C SER A 278 -1.61 5.33 8.95
N PRO A 279 -1.96 6.49 8.39
CA PRO A 279 -2.75 6.54 7.15
C PRO A 279 -2.03 5.93 5.94
N ASN A 280 -0.70 5.94 5.89
CA ASN A 280 0.07 5.48 4.73
C ASN A 280 0.64 4.06 4.89
N GLY A 281 0.29 3.34 5.95
CA GLY A 281 0.70 1.96 6.16
C GLY A 281 2.11 1.75 6.71
N LEU A 282 2.92 2.81 6.82
CA LEU A 282 4.24 2.79 7.47
C LEU A 282 4.15 3.22 8.93
N SER A 283 4.79 2.52 9.85
CA SER A 283 4.83 2.92 11.27
C SER A 283 6.25 3.22 11.75
N VAL A 284 7.12 2.22 11.72
CA VAL A 284 8.48 2.35 12.26
C VAL A 284 9.48 2.82 11.21
N GLN A 285 9.24 2.56 9.93
CA GLN A 285 10.11 2.96 8.82
C GLN A 285 9.82 4.38 8.32
N THR A 286 10.88 5.04 7.92
CA THR A 286 10.92 6.20 7.04
C THR A 286 11.84 5.86 5.87
N ILE A 287 11.43 6.15 4.65
CA ILE A 287 12.24 5.94 3.45
C ILE A 287 12.44 7.28 2.76
N ASP A 288 13.68 7.64 2.52
CA ASP A 288 14.04 8.78 1.68
C ASP A 288 14.56 8.27 0.34
N ILE A 289 14.08 8.84 -0.77
CA ILE A 289 14.62 8.63 -2.11
C ILE A 289 15.04 9.98 -2.66
N TYR A 290 16.34 10.16 -2.87
CA TYR A 290 16.94 11.35 -3.46
C TYR A 290 17.20 11.11 -4.94
N ILE A 291 16.80 12.05 -5.77
CA ILE A 291 16.89 11.99 -7.23
C ILE A 291 17.65 13.24 -7.71
N ASP A 292 18.79 13.00 -8.34
CA ASP A 292 19.62 13.97 -9.04
C ASP A 292 19.35 13.81 -10.54
N THR A 293 18.88 14.85 -11.20
CA THR A 293 18.50 14.82 -12.62
C THR A 293 19.51 15.54 -13.53
N ASP A 294 20.40 16.35 -12.96
CA ASP A 294 21.30 17.24 -13.71
C ASP A 294 22.77 17.26 -13.23
N GLY A 295 23.12 16.41 -12.27
CA GLY A 295 24.42 16.33 -11.62
C GLY A 295 24.56 17.37 -10.51
N THR A 296 25.64 18.15 -10.57
CA THR A 296 25.88 19.26 -9.63
C THR A 296 25.45 20.62 -10.19
N ALA A 297 24.63 20.64 -11.24
CA ALA A 297 24.27 21.89 -11.91
C ALA A 297 23.25 22.68 -11.09
N SER A 298 22.32 21.98 -10.45
CA SER A 298 21.48 22.53 -9.39
C SER A 298 21.41 21.56 -8.20
N GLY A 299 20.31 21.56 -7.45
CA GLY A 299 20.14 20.65 -6.32
C GLY A 299 20.75 21.08 -4.97
N ASP A 300 20.71 20.18 -3.99
CA ASP A 300 21.41 20.28 -2.71
C ASP A 300 22.18 18.97 -2.43
N ARG A 301 23.27 19.07 -1.69
CA ARG A 301 24.03 17.91 -1.21
C ARG A 301 23.59 17.44 0.15
N MET A 302 23.17 18.36 1.02
CA MET A 302 22.70 17.98 2.35
C MET A 302 21.41 17.19 2.20
N LEU A 303 21.35 16.02 2.83
CA LEU A 303 20.12 15.24 2.89
C LEU A 303 19.07 15.98 3.76
N LEU A 304 17.84 15.48 3.76
CA LEU A 304 16.74 16.10 4.51
C LEU A 304 17.11 16.36 5.99
N PRO A 305 16.48 17.36 6.65
CA PRO A 305 16.90 17.77 7.98
C PRO A 305 16.92 16.62 9.01
N GLY A 306 18.03 16.54 9.74
CA GLY A 306 18.28 15.52 10.76
C GLY A 306 18.83 14.18 10.26
N ARG A 307 18.97 13.96 8.94
CA ARG A 307 19.67 12.77 8.40
C ARG A 307 21.16 12.81 8.76
N ASN A 308 21.73 14.01 8.92
CA ASN A 308 23.13 14.25 9.26
C ASN A 308 24.06 13.48 8.30
N ALA A 309 23.81 13.62 7.01
CA ALA A 309 24.55 13.02 5.92
C ALA A 309 24.40 13.93 4.69
N ALA A 310 25.34 13.81 3.76
CA ALA A 310 25.33 14.52 2.48
C ALA A 310 25.61 13.55 1.34
N LEU A 311 25.20 13.91 0.12
CA LEU A 311 25.63 13.22 -1.08
C LEU A 311 27.12 13.44 -1.34
N THR A 312 27.76 12.51 -2.06
CA THR A 312 29.12 12.70 -2.56
C THR A 312 29.24 13.94 -3.45
N GLY A 313 30.43 14.53 -3.54
CA GLY A 313 30.65 15.86 -4.15
C GLY A 313 30.36 15.99 -5.65
N ASP A 314 30.07 14.88 -6.32
CA ASP A 314 29.71 14.76 -7.72
C ASP A 314 28.20 14.77 -7.97
N HIS A 315 27.38 14.88 -6.92
CA HIS A 315 25.93 14.84 -6.99
C HIS A 315 25.26 15.94 -6.18
N ALA A 316 24.06 16.30 -6.56
CA ALA A 316 23.15 17.14 -5.79
C ALA A 316 21.71 16.75 -6.14
N TRP A 317 20.85 16.49 -5.14
CA TRP A 317 19.49 16.06 -5.41
C TRP A 317 18.61 17.22 -5.81
N ASP A 318 17.79 17.02 -6.84
CA ASP A 318 16.75 17.95 -7.29
C ASP A 318 15.40 17.66 -6.64
N TYR A 319 15.17 16.37 -6.34
CA TYR A 319 13.97 15.90 -5.68
C TYR A 319 14.30 14.94 -4.54
N ALA A 320 13.63 15.11 -3.41
CA ALA A 320 13.66 14.16 -2.30
C ALA A 320 12.24 13.68 -2.01
N ILE A 321 11.99 12.39 -2.21
CA ILE A 321 10.75 11.74 -1.81
C ILE A 321 10.92 11.25 -0.38
N TRP A 322 10.11 11.78 0.52
CA TRP A 322 10.07 11.37 1.92
C TRP A 322 8.81 10.54 2.18
N ALA A 323 8.96 9.22 2.18
CA ALA A 323 7.89 8.27 2.41
C ALA A 323 7.82 7.86 3.88
N GLU A 324 6.74 8.27 4.56
CA GLU A 324 6.49 7.98 5.97
C GLU A 324 4.97 7.86 6.27
N GLY A 325 4.66 7.37 7.47
CA GLY A 325 3.31 7.00 7.89
C GLY A 325 2.25 8.11 7.92
N TRP A 326 2.62 9.36 8.21
CA TRP A 326 1.69 10.45 8.55
C TRP A 326 1.83 11.69 7.68
N THR A 327 3.03 12.24 7.55
CA THR A 327 3.31 13.50 6.85
C THR A 327 4.34 13.34 5.72
N PRO A 328 4.07 12.43 4.76
CA PRO A 328 4.99 12.21 3.65
C PRO A 328 4.95 13.38 2.67
N GLY A 329 6.00 13.54 1.86
CA GLY A 329 6.07 14.60 0.87
C GLY A 329 7.16 14.38 -0.17
N VAL A 330 7.06 15.11 -1.28
CA VAL A 330 8.17 15.30 -2.21
C VAL A 330 8.68 16.72 -2.02
N TYR A 331 10.00 16.89 -2.00
CA TYR A 331 10.67 18.16 -1.73
C TYR A 331 11.65 18.49 -2.83
N ALA A 332 11.82 19.78 -3.09
CA ALA A 332 12.90 20.33 -3.91
C ALA A 332 13.76 21.28 -3.08
N PRO A 333 15.04 21.47 -3.40
CA PRO A 333 15.89 22.42 -2.69
C PRO A 333 15.46 23.88 -2.85
N SER A 334 15.81 24.70 -1.85
CA SER A 334 15.76 26.17 -1.96
C SER A 334 16.82 26.80 -1.06
N GLU A 335 17.01 28.12 -1.18
CA GLU A 335 17.94 28.87 -0.31
C GLU A 335 17.61 28.78 1.18
N GLU A 336 16.34 28.55 1.55
CA GLU A 336 15.90 28.39 2.94
C GLU A 336 15.83 26.91 3.39
N GLY A 337 16.25 25.98 2.52
CA GLY A 337 16.18 24.54 2.72
C GLY A 337 15.08 23.86 1.89
N PRO A 338 14.83 22.56 2.12
CA PRO A 338 13.87 21.78 1.32
C PRO A 338 12.43 22.32 1.41
N VAL A 339 11.79 22.51 0.26
CA VAL A 339 10.41 22.99 0.15
C VAL A 339 9.52 21.90 -0.44
N GLN A 340 8.38 21.67 0.18
CA GLN A 340 7.44 20.65 -0.29
C GLN A 340 6.81 21.09 -1.62
N ILE A 341 6.76 20.17 -2.58
CA ILE A 341 6.06 20.34 -3.86
C ILE A 341 4.79 19.50 -3.90
N ASP A 342 3.75 20.04 -4.52
CA ASP A 342 2.50 19.29 -4.74
C ASP A 342 2.77 18.15 -5.71
N SER A 343 2.63 16.93 -5.23
CA SER A 343 3.21 15.76 -5.88
C SER A 343 2.16 14.72 -6.26
N GLY A 344 0.99 14.70 -5.63
CA GLY A 344 -0.03 13.66 -5.86
C GLY A 344 0.47 12.22 -5.70
N PHE A 345 1.65 12.03 -5.09
CA PHE A 345 2.31 10.73 -5.01
C PHE A 345 1.60 9.81 -4.01
N THR A 346 1.79 8.51 -4.17
CA THR A 346 1.15 7.50 -3.31
C THR A 346 2.16 6.54 -2.71
N ILE A 347 1.86 6.07 -1.49
CA ILE A 347 2.65 5.08 -0.76
C ILE A 347 1.76 3.88 -0.53
N LEU A 348 2.25 2.71 -0.91
CA LEU A 348 1.53 1.45 -0.88
C LEU A 348 2.42 0.47 -0.12
N THR A 349 1.92 -0.03 1.01
CA THR A 349 2.65 -1.01 1.82
C THR A 349 2.06 -2.38 1.60
N ASN A 350 2.92 -3.37 1.43
CA ASN A 350 2.52 -4.78 1.33
C ASN A 350 3.23 -5.57 2.44
N PRO A 351 2.62 -5.71 3.62
CA PRO A 351 3.23 -6.39 4.76
C PRO A 351 3.60 -7.85 4.48
N GLY A 352 2.72 -8.60 3.79
CA GLY A 352 2.93 -10.01 3.44
C GLY A 352 4.17 -10.20 2.55
N GLN A 353 4.37 -9.28 1.60
CA GLN A 353 5.50 -9.32 0.68
C GLN A 353 6.69 -8.44 1.10
N ARG A 354 6.63 -7.85 2.29
CA ARG A 354 7.71 -7.04 2.91
C ARG A 354 8.23 -5.91 2.03
N ARG A 355 7.35 -5.19 1.35
CA ARG A 355 7.76 -4.12 0.43
C ARG A 355 6.90 -2.89 0.52
N VAL A 356 7.50 -1.79 0.09
CA VAL A 356 6.87 -0.47 -0.03
C VAL A 356 6.99 -0.03 -1.48
N THR A 357 5.85 0.22 -2.12
CA THR A 357 5.77 0.77 -3.48
C THR A 357 5.37 2.23 -3.39
N ILE A 358 6.18 3.11 -3.96
CA ILE A 358 5.99 4.55 -4.02
C ILE A 358 5.76 4.91 -5.49
N ARG A 359 4.67 5.63 -5.77
CA ARG A 359 4.34 6.06 -7.13
C ARG A 359 4.34 7.57 -7.21
N VAL A 360 5.09 8.08 -8.17
CA VAL A 360 5.28 9.52 -8.38
C VAL A 360 4.83 9.87 -9.79
N PRO A 361 3.89 10.81 -9.97
CA PRO A 361 3.47 11.25 -11.29
C PRO A 361 4.67 11.69 -12.13
N LYS A 362 4.73 11.22 -13.37
CA LYS A 362 5.82 11.56 -14.30
C LYS A 362 5.96 13.05 -14.54
N SER A 363 4.86 13.81 -14.43
CA SER A 363 4.87 15.26 -14.57
C SER A 363 5.62 16.01 -13.46
N LEU A 364 5.99 15.32 -12.37
CA LEU A 364 6.69 15.92 -11.24
C LEU A 364 8.22 15.87 -11.39
N LEU A 365 8.74 14.81 -12.02
CA LEU A 365 10.17 14.54 -12.13
C LEU A 365 10.64 14.83 -13.55
N ASP A 366 11.56 15.77 -13.68
CA ASP A 366 12.13 16.18 -14.96
C ASP A 366 13.31 15.27 -15.38
N GLY A 367 13.70 15.40 -16.65
CA GLY A 367 14.87 14.70 -17.20
C GLY A 367 14.60 13.27 -17.71
N ASP A 368 15.66 12.64 -18.19
CA ASP A 368 15.64 11.25 -18.65
C ASP A 368 16.02 10.34 -17.47
N PRO A 369 15.14 9.43 -17.02
CA PRO A 369 15.37 8.60 -15.84
C PRO A 369 16.59 7.69 -15.93
N LEU A 370 17.08 7.39 -17.13
CA LEU A 370 18.31 6.61 -17.33
C LEU A 370 19.59 7.39 -16.98
N ASN A 371 19.50 8.71 -16.79
CA ASN A 371 20.64 9.54 -16.40
C ASN A 371 20.53 10.05 -14.96
N TRP A 372 19.50 9.64 -14.22
CA TRP A 372 19.31 10.10 -12.85
C TRP A 372 20.36 9.48 -11.92
N GLY A 373 20.88 10.27 -10.98
CA GLY A 373 21.50 9.75 -9.76
C GLY A 373 20.40 9.41 -8.75
N ILE A 374 20.44 8.20 -8.18
CA ILE A 374 19.49 7.75 -7.16
C ILE A 374 20.22 7.37 -5.88
N ALA A 375 19.79 7.93 -4.75
CA ALA A 375 20.18 7.46 -3.42
C ALA A 375 18.93 7.12 -2.61
N VAL A 376 18.97 6.03 -1.86
CA VAL A 376 17.89 5.62 -0.97
C VAL A 376 18.45 5.45 0.44
N ALA A 377 17.73 5.97 1.43
CA ALA A 377 18.07 5.81 2.83
C ALA A 377 16.85 5.36 3.63
N VAL A 378 17.04 4.39 4.53
CA VAL A 378 16.02 3.94 5.47
C VAL A 378 16.38 4.43 6.87
N LEU A 379 15.40 5.04 7.52
CA LEU A 379 15.51 5.59 8.86
C LEU A 379 14.38 5.08 9.75
N SER A 380 14.55 5.26 11.06
CA SER A 380 13.52 4.95 12.04
C SER A 380 12.63 6.18 12.32
N GLN A 381 11.35 6.09 11.97
CA GLN A 381 10.32 7.14 12.06
C GLN A 381 9.97 7.59 13.49
N GLU A 382 10.01 8.88 13.79
CA GLU A 382 9.73 9.47 15.12
C GLU A 382 8.56 10.47 15.11
N GLY A 383 7.62 10.30 16.03
CA GLY A 383 6.49 11.22 16.21
C GLY A 383 6.85 12.51 16.93
N TYR A 384 7.87 12.48 17.79
CA TYR A 384 8.35 13.56 18.65
C TYR A 384 9.86 13.79 18.47
N PRO A 385 10.30 14.28 17.31
CA PRO A 385 11.72 14.42 17.02
C PRO A 385 12.34 15.57 17.82
N SER A 386 13.67 15.53 17.93
CA SER A 386 14.46 16.66 18.43
C SER A 386 14.33 17.89 17.53
N SER A 387 14.65 19.06 18.06
CA SER A 387 14.58 20.31 17.28
C SER A 387 15.47 20.24 16.04
N GLY A 388 14.97 20.72 14.90
CA GLY A 388 15.67 20.66 13.61
C GLY A 388 15.67 19.29 12.93
N VAL A 389 15.19 18.23 13.59
CA VAL A 389 15.15 16.86 13.05
C VAL A 389 13.76 16.57 12.48
N TRP A 390 13.71 16.11 11.22
CA TRP A 390 12.44 15.75 10.59
C TRP A 390 12.05 14.32 10.88
N ARG A 391 11.25 14.14 11.95
CA ARG A 391 10.50 12.91 12.32
C ARG A 391 11.31 11.62 12.17
N VAL A 392 12.58 11.63 12.54
CA VAL A 392 13.43 10.43 12.63
C VAL A 392 14.08 10.33 14.00
N ARG A 393 14.32 9.12 14.48
CA ARG A 393 14.81 8.85 15.84
C ARG A 393 16.26 9.27 16.01
N ASP A 394 16.56 9.85 17.17
CA ASP A 394 17.93 10.11 17.56
C ASP A 394 18.69 8.81 17.87
N VAL A 395 20.00 8.90 17.70
CA VAL A 395 20.98 7.88 18.05
C VAL A 395 21.64 8.26 19.36
N GLN A 396 21.66 7.33 20.31
CA GLN A 396 22.28 7.43 21.62
C GLN A 396 23.51 6.52 21.69
N LEU A 397 24.33 6.69 22.73
CA LEU A 397 25.43 5.77 23.01
C LEU A 397 24.92 4.34 23.26
N GLU A 398 23.87 4.20 24.06
CA GLU A 398 23.20 2.93 24.35
C GLU A 398 21.76 2.96 23.85
N ALA A 399 21.26 1.82 23.37
CA ALA A 399 19.89 1.73 22.88
C ALA A 399 18.90 1.89 24.04
N GLU A 400 17.90 2.74 23.83
CA GLU A 400 16.79 2.91 24.76
C GLU A 400 15.52 2.27 24.21
N GLN A 401 14.41 2.33 24.94
CA GLN A 401 13.14 1.80 24.47
C GLN A 401 12.72 2.38 23.10
N TRP A 402 12.94 3.69 22.90
CA TRP A 402 12.47 4.43 21.72
C TRP A 402 13.59 5.21 21.02
N ARG A 403 14.86 4.85 21.25
CA ARG A 403 16.02 5.50 20.63
C ARG A 403 17.01 4.45 20.14
N ILE A 404 17.62 4.73 18.99
CA ILE A 404 18.67 3.89 18.42
C ILE A 404 19.89 3.99 19.34
N GLY A 405 20.64 2.91 19.53
CA GLY A 405 21.91 2.89 20.27
C GLY A 405 23.11 2.76 19.34
N GLY A 406 24.32 2.83 19.89
CA GLY A 406 25.57 2.60 19.15
C GLY A 406 26.14 3.83 18.45
N GLY A 407 25.62 5.03 18.76
CA GLY A 407 26.20 6.28 18.31
C GLY A 407 27.54 6.59 18.98
N THR A 408 28.20 7.64 18.52
CA THR A 408 29.44 8.16 19.10
C THR A 408 29.20 9.19 20.20
N GLY A 409 27.96 9.69 20.31
CA GLY A 409 27.58 10.80 21.18
C GLY A 409 27.88 12.16 20.55
N SER A 410 28.34 12.19 19.29
CA SER A 410 28.45 13.40 18.50
C SER A 410 27.07 13.85 18.03
N PRO A 411 26.76 15.16 18.06
CA PRO A 411 25.51 15.66 17.46
C PRO A 411 25.45 15.41 15.95
N ALA A 412 26.59 15.16 15.29
CA ALA A 412 26.70 14.85 13.86
C ALA A 412 26.52 13.36 13.53
N ASP A 413 26.19 12.50 14.50
CA ASP A 413 25.84 11.10 14.20
C ASP A 413 24.66 11.06 13.22
N THR A 414 24.78 10.25 12.16
CA THR A 414 23.71 10.05 11.19
C THR A 414 22.56 9.27 11.79
N ARG A 415 21.31 9.58 11.42
CA ARG A 415 20.13 8.81 11.87
C ARG A 415 19.76 7.69 10.89
N ILE A 416 20.60 7.47 9.88
CA ILE A 416 20.38 6.46 8.84
C ILE A 416 20.73 5.07 9.38
N MET A 417 19.78 4.14 9.24
CA MET A 417 19.96 2.75 9.63
C MET A 417 20.55 1.93 8.48
N ASP A 418 20.24 2.32 7.25
CA ASP A 418 20.56 1.58 6.03
C ASP A 418 20.53 2.55 4.83
N ILE A 419 21.45 2.41 3.89
CA ILE A 419 21.43 3.05 2.57
C ILE A 419 21.51 2.01 1.45
N LEU A 420 20.89 2.30 0.32
CA LEU A 420 21.07 1.48 -0.87
C LEU A 420 22.51 1.58 -1.35
N TRP A 421 23.19 0.44 -1.45
CA TRP A 421 24.51 0.37 -2.04
C TRP A 421 24.67 -0.96 -2.81
N PRO A 422 25.12 -0.93 -4.08
CA PRO A 422 25.21 -2.16 -4.87
C PRO A 422 26.20 -3.15 -4.26
N GLU A 423 25.80 -4.43 -4.20
CA GLU A 423 26.69 -5.51 -3.80
C GLU A 423 27.98 -5.51 -4.65
N GLY A 424 29.15 -5.54 -4.00
CA GLY A 424 30.45 -5.47 -4.66
C GLY A 424 31.01 -4.06 -4.90
N SER A 425 30.33 -3.02 -4.39
CA SER A 425 30.92 -1.68 -4.28
C SER A 425 32.22 -1.69 -3.47
N LYS A 426 33.12 -0.73 -3.77
CA LYS A 426 34.44 -0.66 -3.12
C LYS A 426 34.39 -0.26 -1.66
N LEU A 427 33.44 0.60 -1.31
CA LEU A 427 33.15 1.01 0.05
C LEU A 427 31.88 0.29 0.50
N THR A 428 31.84 -0.06 1.78
CA THR A 428 30.64 -0.60 2.43
C THR A 428 29.81 0.54 2.99
N GLN A 429 28.55 0.25 3.36
CA GLN A 429 27.70 1.20 4.07
C GLN A 429 28.41 1.87 5.25
N GLU A 430 29.13 1.12 6.08
CA GLU A 430 29.83 1.65 7.25
C GLU A 430 30.89 2.68 6.86
N GLY A 431 31.52 2.50 5.69
CA GLY A 431 32.46 3.46 5.12
C GLY A 431 31.77 4.77 4.72
N TYR A 432 30.59 4.68 4.09
CA TYR A 432 29.80 5.84 3.66
C TYR A 432 29.18 6.60 4.84
N LEU A 433 28.66 5.87 5.83
CA LEU A 433 27.93 6.43 6.97
C LEU A 433 28.83 6.85 8.15
N ARG A 434 30.14 6.69 8.03
CA ARG A 434 31.09 6.98 9.11
C ARG A 434 31.10 8.46 9.50
N ASN A 435 30.72 8.75 10.75
CA ASN A 435 30.93 10.05 11.37
C ASN A 435 32.37 10.15 11.93
N LEU A 436 33.04 11.27 11.66
CA LEU A 436 34.38 11.60 12.16
C LEU A 436 34.41 12.81 13.10
N ASN A 437 33.26 13.42 13.36
CA ASN A 437 33.16 14.64 14.15
C ASN A 437 33.19 14.34 15.66
N PRO A 438 33.79 15.23 16.48
CA PRO A 438 33.83 15.07 17.93
C PRO A 438 32.48 15.34 18.60
N THR A 439 32.41 15.10 19.91
CA THR A 439 31.18 15.26 20.71
C THR A 439 30.80 16.72 20.99
N ASP A 440 31.74 17.64 20.86
CA ASP A 440 31.58 19.08 21.09
C ASP A 440 31.51 19.90 19.78
N VAL A 441 31.35 19.23 18.64
CA VAL A 441 31.21 19.88 17.34
C VAL A 441 29.95 20.76 17.29
N ASP A 442 30.09 21.95 16.72
CA ASP A 442 28.96 22.79 16.36
C ASP A 442 28.44 22.34 14.99
N ILE A 443 27.34 21.58 15.00
CA ILE A 443 26.80 20.96 13.79
C ILE A 443 26.38 21.99 12.73
N ASP A 444 25.92 23.17 13.16
CA ASP A 444 25.45 24.23 12.26
C ASP A 444 26.62 24.92 11.52
N SER A 445 27.86 24.65 11.93
CA SER A 445 29.08 25.18 11.31
C SER A 445 29.72 24.23 10.29
N LEU A 446 29.18 23.02 10.14
CA LEU A 446 29.77 21.98 9.29
C LEU A 446 29.39 22.16 7.82
N ASP A 447 30.38 22.02 6.94
CA ASP A 447 30.17 21.90 5.50
C ASP A 447 29.71 20.47 5.13
N PRO A 448 29.01 20.27 3.99
CA PRO A 448 28.53 18.96 3.55
C PRO A 448 29.61 17.86 3.51
N ASP A 449 30.85 18.20 3.17
CA ASP A 449 31.98 17.26 3.11
C ASP A 449 32.42 16.72 4.48
N GLN A 450 31.95 17.34 5.57
CA GLN A 450 32.25 16.93 6.94
C GLN A 450 31.20 15.99 7.53
N PHE A 451 30.11 15.76 6.80
CA PHE A 451 29.12 14.74 7.13
C PHE A 451 29.45 13.41 6.46
N PRO A 452 28.85 12.30 6.92
CA PRO A 452 28.82 11.05 6.16
C PRO A 452 28.39 11.26 4.70
N GLN A 453 29.01 10.53 3.77
CA GLN A 453 28.92 10.76 2.33
C GLN A 453 28.16 9.61 1.65
N VAL A 454 26.88 9.81 1.32
CA VAL A 454 26.03 8.82 0.67
C VAL A 454 26.26 8.87 -0.85
N PRO A 455 26.58 7.73 -1.49
CA PRO A 455 26.75 7.69 -2.94
C PRO A 455 25.39 7.73 -3.64
N MET A 456 25.39 8.16 -4.91
CA MET A 456 24.25 7.95 -5.80
C MET A 456 24.59 6.88 -6.84
N ILE A 457 23.55 6.19 -7.31
CA ILE A 457 23.63 5.16 -8.32
C ILE A 457 22.98 5.70 -9.58
N ILE A 458 23.70 5.62 -10.70
CA ILE A 458 23.16 5.94 -12.02
C ILE A 458 22.77 4.61 -12.71
N PRO A 459 21.54 4.47 -13.24
CA PRO A 459 21.03 3.25 -13.87
C PRO A 459 21.89 2.62 -14.96
#